data_AF-A0A9D8G5R8-F1
#
_entry.id   AF-A0A9D8G5R8-F1
#
_cell.length_a   1.000
_cell.length_b   1.000
_cell.length_c   1.000
_cell.angle_alpha   90.00
_cell.angle_beta   90.00
_cell.angle_gamma   90.00
#
_symmetry.space_group_name_H-M   'P 1'
#
loop_
_entity.id
_entity.type
_entity.pdbx_description
1 polymer ?
#
loop_
_entity_poly.entity_id
_entity_poly.type
_entity_poly.pdbx_seq_one_letter_code
_entity_poly.pdbx_strand_id
1 'polypeptide(L)'
;MQKIITPHLLPVDHTTMPALHEIFSQPNAVHDEESLKALGFSILSIRKKSAVVVARHSQLPGFIFKIYRDSDPRGRHNELGWESLVRRCVNAKKVKDIIKKQGLIYFKVPDKWLYVLPFTSDTPGTLHQPVILLATDMEIVTNEETKLAWKSRVSPRHLNELYIVLKSGYGSTFLTGNIPLTKSGTFALLDLEKPKRKFNMKEIEPYLSKNMRHYWRSIAY
;
A
#
# COMPACT_ATOMS: atom_id res chain seq x y z
N MET A 1 -4.48 13.41 -16.90
CA MET A 1 -3.42 12.60 -16.25
C MET A 1 -2.44 13.45 -15.43
N GLN A 2 -1.67 14.36 -16.03
CA GLN A 2 -0.61 15.12 -15.35
C GLN A 2 -1.06 15.84 -14.05
N LYS A 3 -2.14 16.64 -14.09
CA LYS A 3 -2.70 17.31 -12.90
C LYS A 3 -3.03 16.39 -11.72
N ILE A 4 -3.32 15.12 -11.99
CA ILE A 4 -3.71 14.11 -10.99
C ILE A 4 -2.46 13.44 -10.38
N ILE A 5 -1.41 13.25 -11.18
CA ILE A 5 -0.18 12.56 -10.79
C ILE A 5 0.79 13.51 -10.08
N THR A 6 0.95 14.75 -10.59
CA THR A 6 1.95 15.72 -10.13
C THR A 6 2.02 15.89 -8.60
N PRO A 7 0.91 15.98 -7.84
CA PRO A 7 0.97 16.16 -6.39
C PRO A 7 1.55 14.96 -5.61
N HIS A 8 1.77 13.83 -6.30
CA HIS A 8 2.21 12.56 -5.72
C HIS A 8 3.53 12.09 -6.32
N LEU A 9 4.15 12.88 -7.19
CA LEU A 9 5.44 12.53 -7.77
C LEU A 9 6.52 12.44 -6.69
N LEU A 10 7.44 11.51 -6.91
CA LEU A 10 8.68 11.45 -6.15
C LEU A 10 9.43 12.78 -6.33
N PRO A 11 9.90 13.43 -5.24
CA PRO A 11 10.67 14.65 -5.34
C PRO A 11 11.92 14.48 -6.21
N VAL A 12 12.27 15.51 -6.99
CA VAL A 12 13.42 15.45 -7.93
C VAL A 12 14.76 15.26 -7.23
N ASP A 13 14.86 15.70 -5.97
CA ASP A 13 16.02 15.59 -5.09
C ASP A 13 15.96 14.36 -4.18
N HIS A 14 14.99 13.46 -4.39
CA HIS A 14 14.89 12.25 -3.59
C HIS A 14 16.11 11.34 -3.81
N THR A 15 16.68 10.83 -2.73
CA THR A 15 17.93 10.05 -2.76
C THR A 15 17.87 8.79 -3.62
N THR A 16 16.68 8.24 -3.84
CA THR A 16 16.46 7.07 -4.70
C THR A 16 16.38 7.38 -6.20
N MET A 17 16.29 8.66 -6.58
CA MET A 17 16.03 9.05 -7.97
C MET A 17 17.09 8.54 -8.95
N PRO A 18 18.41 8.61 -8.67
CA PRO A 18 19.44 8.10 -9.58
C PRO A 18 19.29 6.59 -9.85
N ALA A 19 19.08 5.79 -8.81
CA ALA A 19 18.89 4.35 -8.96
C ALA A 19 17.57 4.01 -9.69
N LEU A 20 16.49 4.77 -9.48
CA LEU A 20 15.26 4.58 -10.25
C LEU A 20 15.47 4.88 -11.74
N HIS A 21 16.22 5.94 -12.08
CA HIS A 21 16.55 6.22 -13.47
C HIS A 21 17.37 5.10 -14.10
N GLU A 22 18.37 4.58 -13.40
CA GLU A 22 19.18 3.44 -13.87
C GLU A 22 18.35 2.17 -14.07
N ILE A 23 17.50 1.82 -13.09
CA ILE A 23 16.65 0.62 -13.17
C ILE A 23 15.66 0.70 -14.34
N PHE A 24 15.05 1.87 -14.53
CA PHE A 24 13.97 2.05 -15.51
C PHE A 24 14.42 2.69 -16.83
N SER A 25 15.72 2.90 -17.06
CA SER A 25 16.22 3.40 -18.35
C SER A 25 16.13 2.37 -19.47
N GLN A 26 15.95 1.09 -19.14
CA GLN A 26 15.83 0.02 -20.12
C GLN A 26 14.43 0.04 -20.77
N PRO A 27 14.34 -0.12 -22.10
CA PRO A 27 13.05 -0.31 -22.76
C PRO A 27 12.29 -1.50 -22.16
N ASN A 28 10.96 -1.41 -22.11
CA ASN A 28 10.09 -2.50 -21.64
C ASN A 28 10.33 -2.95 -20.19
N ALA A 29 10.89 -2.06 -19.34
CA ALA A 29 11.26 -2.37 -17.97
C ALA A 29 10.13 -2.98 -17.11
N VAL A 30 8.88 -2.64 -17.40
CA VAL A 30 7.70 -3.16 -16.69
C VAL A 30 6.81 -4.04 -17.57
N HIS A 31 7.33 -4.58 -18.66
CA HIS A 31 6.51 -5.32 -19.62
C HIS A 31 5.85 -6.55 -19.01
N ASP A 32 6.63 -7.43 -18.37
CA ASP A 32 6.15 -8.65 -17.74
C ASP A 32 6.95 -9.00 -16.47
N GLU A 33 6.70 -10.20 -15.92
CA GLU A 33 7.41 -10.67 -14.73
C GLU A 33 8.89 -11.00 -14.99
N GLU A 34 9.23 -11.51 -16.18
CA GLU A 34 10.60 -11.86 -16.55
C GLU A 34 11.46 -10.60 -16.69
N SER A 35 10.91 -9.57 -17.31
CA SER A 35 11.52 -8.24 -17.44
C SER A 35 11.85 -7.64 -16.07
N LEU A 36 10.91 -7.71 -15.12
CA LEU A 36 11.15 -7.24 -13.75
C LEU A 36 12.27 -8.04 -13.05
N LYS A 37 12.29 -9.37 -13.20
CA LYS A 37 13.34 -10.20 -12.61
C LYS A 37 14.71 -9.92 -13.23
N ALA A 38 14.77 -9.73 -14.55
CA ALA A 38 15.99 -9.37 -15.28
C ALA A 38 16.57 -8.03 -14.81
N LEU A 39 15.69 -7.09 -14.42
CA LEU A 39 16.08 -5.84 -13.79
C LEU A 39 16.49 -5.96 -12.33
N GLY A 40 16.48 -7.16 -11.72
CA GLY A 40 16.90 -7.38 -10.33
C GLY A 40 15.77 -7.25 -9.29
N PHE A 41 14.50 -7.17 -9.71
CA PHE A 41 13.39 -7.19 -8.76
C PHE A 41 13.18 -8.56 -8.14
N SER A 42 13.07 -8.58 -6.82
CA SER A 42 12.53 -9.72 -6.06
C SER A 42 11.02 -9.56 -5.91
N ILE A 43 10.25 -10.40 -6.61
CA ILE A 43 8.78 -10.37 -6.52
C ILE A 43 8.31 -11.02 -5.22
N LEU A 44 7.60 -10.25 -4.40
CA LEU A 44 7.05 -10.70 -3.13
C LEU A 44 5.66 -11.30 -3.29
N SER A 45 4.84 -10.72 -4.17
CA SER A 45 3.50 -11.24 -4.47
C SER A 45 2.94 -10.67 -5.76
N ILE A 46 2.06 -11.44 -6.41
CA ILE A 46 1.24 -10.98 -7.53
C ILE A 46 -0.21 -11.10 -7.12
N ARG A 47 -0.93 -9.99 -7.08
CA ARG A 47 -2.33 -9.98 -6.61
C ARG A 47 -3.25 -10.40 -7.75
N LYS A 48 -3.62 -11.69 -7.77
CA LYS A 48 -4.47 -12.31 -8.81
C LYS A 48 -5.67 -11.47 -9.26
N LYS A 49 -6.38 -10.80 -8.32
CA LYS A 49 -7.58 -9.99 -8.62
C LYS A 49 -7.32 -8.60 -9.18
N SER A 50 -6.13 -8.05 -8.97
CA SER A 50 -5.81 -6.66 -9.33
C SER A 50 -4.57 -6.54 -10.20
N ALA A 51 -3.96 -7.65 -10.62
CA ALA A 51 -2.73 -7.74 -11.41
C ALA A 51 -1.48 -7.04 -10.85
N VAL A 52 -1.60 -6.24 -9.79
CA VAL A 52 -0.47 -5.51 -9.21
C VAL A 52 0.59 -6.47 -8.67
N VAL A 53 1.81 -6.25 -9.14
CA VAL A 53 3.03 -6.89 -8.65
C VAL A 53 3.53 -6.08 -7.47
N VAL A 54 3.86 -6.76 -6.38
CA VAL A 54 4.54 -6.19 -5.22
C VAL A 54 5.96 -6.73 -5.20
N ALA A 55 6.96 -5.85 -5.28
CA ALA A 55 8.35 -6.25 -5.41
C ALA A 55 9.29 -5.40 -4.54
N ARG A 56 10.53 -5.89 -4.38
CA ARG A 56 11.68 -5.17 -3.80
C ARG A 56 12.82 -5.14 -4.80
N HIS A 57 13.73 -4.18 -4.63
CA HIS A 57 14.96 -4.08 -5.42
C HIS A 57 16.16 -3.91 -4.50
N SER A 58 17.26 -4.63 -4.75
CA SER A 58 18.43 -4.64 -3.87
C SER A 58 19.15 -3.29 -3.78
N GLN A 59 19.17 -2.51 -4.88
CA GLN A 59 19.73 -1.15 -4.90
C GLN A 59 18.86 -0.12 -4.14
N LEU A 60 17.62 -0.46 -3.80
CA LEU A 60 16.68 0.44 -3.13
C LEU A 60 16.15 -0.21 -1.83
N PRO A 61 17.04 -0.52 -0.87
CA PRO A 61 16.64 -1.09 0.40
C PRO A 61 15.74 -0.11 1.17
N GLY A 62 14.77 -0.65 1.91
CA GLY A 62 13.79 0.15 2.63
C GLY A 62 12.61 0.61 1.79
N PHE A 63 12.48 0.14 0.53
CA PHE A 63 11.35 0.44 -0.33
C PHE A 63 10.65 -0.82 -0.90
N ILE A 64 9.35 -0.66 -1.13
CA ILE A 64 8.48 -1.62 -1.81
C ILE A 64 7.92 -0.96 -3.07
N PHE A 65 7.89 -1.72 -4.15
CA PHE A 65 7.32 -1.33 -5.43
C PHE A 65 5.94 -1.93 -5.60
N LYS A 66 5.02 -1.13 -6.16
CA LYS A 66 3.75 -1.61 -6.71
C LYS A 66 3.71 -1.27 -8.19
N ILE A 67 3.69 -2.31 -9.01
CA ILE A 67 3.89 -2.23 -10.45
C ILE A 67 2.71 -2.90 -11.15
N TYR A 68 2.12 -2.20 -12.11
CA TYR A 68 1.27 -2.82 -13.12
C TYR A 68 2.14 -3.13 -14.34
N ARG A 69 1.87 -4.23 -15.01
CA ARG A 69 2.69 -4.70 -16.14
C ARG A 69 2.03 -4.30 -17.46
N ASP A 70 2.82 -3.96 -18.47
CA ASP A 70 2.27 -3.57 -19.78
C ASP A 70 1.56 -4.74 -20.50
N SER A 71 2.04 -5.96 -20.26
CA SER A 71 1.48 -7.22 -20.79
C SER A 71 0.16 -7.65 -20.12
N ASP A 72 -0.26 -6.98 -19.04
CA ASP A 72 -1.47 -7.37 -18.31
C ASP A 72 -2.64 -6.45 -18.66
N PRO A 73 -3.53 -6.86 -19.59
CA PRO A 73 -4.67 -6.03 -19.99
C PRO A 73 -5.73 -5.91 -18.89
N ARG A 74 -5.59 -6.65 -17.79
CA ARG A 74 -6.55 -6.67 -16.68
C ARG A 74 -6.38 -5.41 -15.84
N GLY A 75 -7.02 -4.34 -16.28
CA GLY A 75 -7.45 -3.27 -15.37
C GLY A 75 -8.39 -3.82 -14.30
N ARG A 76 -8.43 -3.18 -13.13
CA ARG A 76 -9.40 -3.55 -12.10
C ARG A 76 -10.74 -2.90 -12.45
N HIS A 77 -11.77 -3.67 -12.81
CA HIS A 77 -13.13 -3.14 -13.02
C HIS A 77 -13.20 -1.90 -13.94
N ASN A 78 -12.66 -1.98 -15.16
CA ASN A 78 -12.60 -0.85 -16.12
C ASN A 78 -11.74 0.34 -15.69
N GLU A 79 -10.97 0.26 -14.59
CA GLU A 79 -9.99 1.28 -14.20
C GLU A 79 -8.58 0.90 -14.65
N LEU A 80 -7.83 1.90 -15.11
CA LEU A 80 -6.41 1.75 -15.45
C LEU A 80 -5.57 1.54 -14.18
N GLY A 81 -4.58 0.66 -14.24
CA GLY A 81 -3.76 0.30 -13.08
C GLY A 81 -3.14 1.50 -12.36
N TRP A 82 -2.62 2.46 -13.13
CA TRP A 82 -2.01 3.69 -12.60
C TRP A 82 -2.99 4.55 -11.77
N GLU A 83 -4.29 4.55 -12.07
CA GLU A 83 -5.29 5.29 -11.29
C GLU A 83 -5.42 4.74 -9.87
N SER A 84 -5.32 3.41 -9.72
CA SER A 84 -5.27 2.76 -8.41
C SER A 84 -4.02 3.19 -7.63
N LEU A 85 -2.88 3.33 -8.30
CA LEU A 85 -1.63 3.80 -7.68
C LEU A 85 -1.75 5.25 -7.17
N VAL A 86 -2.29 6.16 -7.98
CA VAL A 86 -2.57 7.55 -7.55
C VAL A 86 -3.46 7.54 -6.31
N ARG A 87 -4.56 6.80 -6.35
CA ARG A 87 -5.53 6.77 -5.26
C ARG A 87 -4.92 6.24 -3.96
N ARG A 88 -4.01 5.27 -4.04
CA ARG A 88 -3.22 4.80 -2.90
C ARG A 88 -2.36 5.92 -2.31
N CYS A 89 -1.77 6.80 -3.12
CA CYS A 89 -1.00 7.96 -2.64
C CYS A 89 -1.91 9.01 -1.99
N VAL A 90 -3.01 9.38 -2.65
CA VAL A 90 -4.02 10.33 -2.12
C VAL A 90 -4.51 9.90 -0.75
N ASN A 91 -4.93 8.63 -0.63
CA ASN A 91 -5.53 8.14 0.61
C ASN A 91 -4.48 7.93 1.71
N ALA A 92 -3.23 7.59 1.35
CA ALA A 92 -2.13 7.55 2.32
C ALA A 92 -1.91 8.92 2.96
N LYS A 93 -1.88 9.99 2.16
CA LYS A 93 -1.75 11.37 2.68
C LYS A 93 -2.89 11.71 3.65
N LYS A 94 -4.14 11.44 3.26
CA LYS A 94 -5.31 11.72 4.11
C LYS A 94 -5.27 10.97 5.45
N VAL A 95 -4.84 9.70 5.44
CA VAL A 95 -4.72 8.92 6.69
C VAL A 95 -3.56 9.42 7.53
N LYS A 96 -2.44 9.83 6.94
CA LYS A 96 -1.35 10.50 7.67
C LYS A 96 -1.83 11.79 8.35
N ASP A 97 -2.64 12.58 7.65
CA ASP A 97 -3.23 13.80 8.21
C ASP A 97 -4.17 13.49 9.39
N ILE A 98 -4.97 12.43 9.30
CA ILE A 98 -5.81 11.95 10.41
C ILE A 98 -4.95 11.53 11.59
N ILE A 99 -3.92 10.71 11.36
CA ILE A 99 -2.99 10.24 12.40
C ILE A 99 -2.36 11.43 13.12
N LYS A 100 -1.83 12.40 12.36
CA LYS A 100 -1.20 13.60 12.91
C LYS A 100 -2.20 14.46 13.70
N LYS A 101 -3.37 14.74 13.11
CA LYS A 101 -4.38 15.61 13.73
C LYS A 101 -4.97 15.03 15.01
N GLN A 102 -5.14 13.71 15.06
CA GLN A 102 -5.74 13.01 16.20
C GLN A 102 -4.69 12.48 17.19
N GLY A 103 -3.39 12.70 16.94
CA GLY A 103 -2.31 12.24 17.82
C GLY A 103 -2.25 10.71 17.95
N LEU A 104 -2.57 9.97 16.87
CA LEU A 104 -2.56 8.51 16.89
C LEU A 104 -1.11 8.01 16.89
N ILE A 105 -0.77 7.08 17.78
CA ILE A 105 0.62 6.59 17.96
C ILE A 105 0.81 5.11 17.62
N TYR A 106 -0.26 4.32 17.62
CA TYR A 106 -0.19 2.88 17.37
C TYR A 106 -0.28 2.52 15.89
N PHE A 107 -0.67 3.46 15.03
CA PHE A 107 -0.80 3.25 13.59
C PHE A 107 0.17 4.11 12.79
N LYS A 108 0.76 3.51 11.75
CA LYS A 108 1.60 4.19 10.77
C LYS A 108 1.13 3.91 9.35
N VAL A 109 1.46 4.80 8.43
CA VAL A 109 1.18 4.66 6.99
C VAL A 109 2.50 4.81 6.25
N PRO A 110 2.84 3.92 5.30
CA PRO A 110 4.03 4.12 4.50
C PRO A 110 3.88 5.37 3.65
N ASP A 111 4.96 6.15 3.53
CA ASP A 111 5.06 7.13 2.46
C ASP A 111 4.89 6.46 1.11
N LYS A 112 4.30 7.19 0.17
CA LYS A 112 4.00 6.69 -1.17
C LYS A 112 4.22 7.80 -2.17
N TRP A 113 4.94 7.47 -3.22
CA TRP A 113 5.26 8.34 -4.32
C TRP A 113 5.02 7.62 -5.64
N LEU A 114 4.79 8.41 -6.67
CA LEU A 114 4.73 7.94 -8.05
C LEU A 114 6.04 8.29 -8.73
N TYR A 115 6.63 7.31 -9.40
CA TYR A 115 7.75 7.52 -10.30
C TYR A 115 7.23 7.37 -11.73
N VAL A 116 7.55 8.35 -12.59
CA VAL A 116 7.15 8.35 -14.00
C VAL A 116 8.09 7.44 -14.76
N LEU A 117 7.53 6.47 -15.47
CA LEU A 117 8.30 5.60 -16.35
C LEU A 117 8.65 6.37 -17.63
N PRO A 118 9.86 6.20 -18.18
CA PRO A 118 10.16 6.75 -19.49
C PRO A 118 9.22 6.13 -20.52
N PHE A 119 8.74 6.95 -21.45
CA PHE A 119 7.88 6.48 -22.52
C PHE A 119 8.69 5.56 -23.44
N THR A 120 8.29 4.30 -23.53
CA THR A 120 8.88 3.32 -24.44
C THR A 120 7.87 3.07 -25.55
N SER A 121 8.30 3.22 -26.80
CA SER A 121 7.49 3.21 -28.04
C SER A 121 6.29 2.25 -28.04
N ASP A 122 5.19 2.70 -28.66
CA ASP A 122 3.91 1.99 -28.79
C ASP A 122 4.09 0.59 -29.40
N THR A 123 4.24 -0.42 -28.55
CA THR A 123 4.14 -1.82 -28.98
C THR A 123 2.65 -2.15 -29.16
N PRO A 124 2.19 -2.51 -30.38
CA PRO A 124 0.77 -2.77 -30.62
C PRO A 124 0.22 -3.82 -29.64
N GLY A 125 -0.91 -3.51 -29.00
CA GLY A 125 -1.57 -4.42 -28.05
C GLY A 125 -1.10 -4.35 -26.58
N THR A 126 -0.18 -3.44 -26.24
CA THR A 126 0.27 -3.22 -24.86
C THR A 126 -0.43 -2.02 -24.20
N LEU A 127 -0.72 -2.12 -22.89
CA LEU A 127 -1.25 -1.00 -22.11
C LEU A 127 -0.11 -0.33 -21.36
N HIS A 128 0.53 0.66 -21.97
CA HIS A 128 1.67 1.35 -21.37
C HIS A 128 1.32 1.94 -19.99
N GLN A 129 2.04 1.50 -18.97
CA GLN A 129 1.91 2.06 -17.63
C GLN A 129 2.75 3.34 -17.50
N PRO A 130 2.15 4.50 -17.23
CA PRO A 130 2.89 5.76 -17.17
C PRO A 130 3.68 5.93 -15.86
N VAL A 131 3.33 5.18 -14.82
CA VAL A 131 3.92 5.31 -13.49
C VAL A 131 3.99 3.98 -12.75
N ILE A 132 4.94 3.89 -11.83
CA ILE A 132 4.96 2.91 -10.74
C ILE A 132 4.77 3.62 -9.41
N LEU A 133 4.45 2.86 -8.35
CA LEU A 133 4.38 3.39 -7.00
C LEU A 133 5.54 2.85 -6.17
N LEU A 134 6.32 3.79 -5.61
CA LEU A 134 7.33 3.55 -4.60
C LEU A 134 6.72 3.80 -3.22
N ALA A 135 6.89 2.87 -2.29
CA ALA A 135 6.44 3.02 -0.91
C ALA A 135 7.56 2.67 0.07
N THR A 136 7.61 3.32 1.22
CA THR A 136 8.50 2.88 2.30
C THR A 136 8.14 1.45 2.73
N ASP A 137 9.15 0.61 2.92
CA ASP A 137 9.00 -0.70 3.51
C ASP A 137 8.73 -0.54 5.02
N MET A 138 7.56 -1.02 5.46
CA MET A 138 7.15 -0.91 6.85
C MET A 138 7.74 -2.00 7.74
N GLU A 139 8.58 -2.88 7.18
CA GLU A 139 9.19 -4.02 7.87
C GLU A 139 8.16 -4.83 8.65
N ILE A 140 7.14 -5.28 7.93
CA ILE A 140 6.04 -6.04 8.52
C ILE A 140 6.52 -7.42 8.97
N VAL A 141 6.01 -7.88 10.11
CA VAL A 141 6.24 -9.24 10.60
C VAL A 141 5.39 -10.24 9.83
N THR A 142 5.53 -11.54 10.12
CA THR A 142 4.73 -12.58 9.48
C THR A 142 3.22 -12.43 9.75
N ASN A 143 2.39 -13.11 8.97
CA ASN A 143 0.94 -13.09 9.15
C ASN A 143 0.55 -13.72 10.51
N GLU A 144 1.25 -14.78 10.89
CA GLU A 144 1.09 -15.51 12.15
C GLU A 144 1.39 -14.59 13.34
N GLU A 145 2.51 -13.87 13.30
CA GLU A 145 2.87 -12.88 14.32
C GLU A 145 1.88 -11.73 14.38
N THR A 146 1.43 -11.23 13.22
CA THR A 146 0.39 -10.20 13.14
C THR A 146 -0.92 -10.67 13.77
N LYS A 147 -1.36 -11.90 13.46
CA LYS A 147 -2.57 -12.51 14.02
C LYS A 147 -2.45 -12.64 15.53
N LEU A 148 -1.31 -13.10 16.02
CA LEU A 148 -1.02 -13.18 17.45
C LEU A 148 -1.08 -11.79 18.10
N ALA A 149 -0.46 -10.78 17.49
CA ALA A 149 -0.45 -9.41 18.00
C ALA A 149 -1.85 -8.82 18.14
N TRP A 150 -2.71 -8.98 17.13
CA TRP A 150 -4.12 -8.56 17.21
C TRP A 150 -4.87 -9.28 18.34
N LYS A 151 -4.52 -10.53 18.62
CA LYS A 151 -5.16 -11.34 19.65
C LYS A 151 -4.68 -11.00 21.06
N SER A 152 -3.40 -10.70 21.26
CA SER A 152 -2.78 -10.66 22.59
C SER A 152 -2.19 -9.31 22.99
N ARG A 153 -1.84 -8.42 22.05
CA ARG A 153 -1.14 -7.15 22.32
C ARG A 153 -2.05 -5.92 22.23
N VAL A 154 -3.21 -6.06 21.61
CA VAL A 154 -4.16 -4.97 21.42
C VAL A 154 -4.80 -4.56 22.74
N SER A 155 -4.86 -3.25 22.96
CA SER A 155 -5.43 -2.61 24.15
C SER A 155 -6.60 -1.69 23.75
N PRO A 156 -7.36 -1.16 24.72
CA PRO A 156 -8.40 -0.16 24.47
C PRO A 156 -7.92 1.03 23.62
N ARG A 157 -6.69 1.50 23.84
CA ARG A 157 -6.12 2.62 23.08
C ARG A 157 -5.93 2.28 21.61
N HIS A 158 -5.40 1.10 21.29
CA HIS A 158 -5.28 0.63 19.92
C HIS A 158 -6.64 0.59 19.21
N LEU A 159 -7.67 0.11 19.91
CA LEU A 159 -9.02 0.02 19.36
C LEU A 159 -9.66 1.39 19.13
N ASN A 160 -9.45 2.36 20.03
CA ASN A 160 -9.91 3.73 19.81
C ASN A 160 -9.27 4.36 18.57
N GLU A 161 -7.95 4.22 18.40
CA GLU A 161 -7.27 4.75 17.22
C GLU A 161 -7.75 4.07 15.93
N LEU A 162 -7.90 2.73 15.95
CA LEU A 162 -8.46 1.99 14.82
C LEU A 162 -9.88 2.47 14.49
N TYR A 163 -10.73 2.64 15.50
CA TYR A 163 -12.09 3.14 15.32
C TYR A 163 -12.10 4.53 14.68
N ILE A 164 -11.23 5.45 15.09
CA ILE A 164 -11.10 6.78 14.49
C ILE A 164 -10.75 6.69 13.00
N VAL A 165 -9.80 5.83 12.63
CA VAL A 165 -9.40 5.61 11.23
C VAL A 165 -10.56 5.02 10.42
N LEU A 166 -11.21 3.97 10.92
CA LEU A 166 -12.32 3.29 10.23
C LEU A 166 -13.56 4.18 10.12
N LYS A 167 -13.90 4.94 11.18
CA LYS A 167 -15.03 5.90 11.18
C LYS A 167 -14.82 7.04 10.19
N SER A 168 -13.56 7.44 9.97
CA SER A 168 -13.19 8.40 8.93
C SER A 168 -13.30 7.80 7.50
N GLY A 169 -13.62 6.51 7.40
CA GLY A 169 -13.84 5.79 6.15
C GLY A 169 -12.56 5.27 5.49
N TYR A 170 -11.46 5.18 6.23
CA TYR A 170 -10.17 4.67 5.72
C TYR A 170 -9.75 3.39 6.45
N GLY A 171 -8.75 2.68 5.92
CA GLY A 171 -8.26 1.43 6.49
C GLY A 171 -9.01 0.20 5.98
N SER A 172 -9.05 -0.86 6.79
CA SER A 172 -9.64 -2.14 6.42
C SER A 172 -10.09 -2.93 7.64
N THR A 173 -11.14 -3.72 7.47
CA THR A 173 -11.56 -4.74 8.43
C THR A 173 -10.80 -6.06 8.30
N PHE A 174 -10.04 -6.24 7.21
CA PHE A 174 -9.13 -7.37 7.05
C PHE A 174 -7.79 -7.09 7.73
N LEU A 175 -7.78 -7.18 9.05
CA LEU A 175 -6.69 -6.70 9.89
C LEU A 175 -5.35 -7.38 9.59
N THR A 176 -5.33 -8.71 9.46
CA THR A 176 -4.06 -9.43 9.30
C THR A 176 -3.36 -9.16 7.97
N GLY A 177 -4.10 -8.93 6.89
CA GLY A 177 -3.50 -8.68 5.58
C GLY A 177 -3.31 -7.20 5.24
N ASN A 178 -4.14 -6.31 5.79
CA ASN A 178 -4.12 -4.88 5.42
C ASN A 178 -3.65 -3.97 6.55
N ILE A 179 -3.61 -4.47 7.79
CA ILE A 179 -3.13 -3.76 8.98
C ILE A 179 -2.14 -4.63 9.79
N PRO A 180 -1.03 -5.08 9.18
CA PRO A 180 -0.06 -5.93 9.85
C PRO A 180 0.75 -5.20 10.93
N LEU A 181 1.31 -5.98 11.86
CA LEU A 181 2.27 -5.47 12.83
C LEU A 181 3.62 -5.22 12.13
N THR A 182 4.30 -4.15 12.53
CA THR A 182 5.68 -3.84 12.11
C THR A 182 6.69 -4.33 13.14
N LYS A 183 7.94 -4.56 12.73
CA LYS A 183 9.04 -4.85 13.66
C LYS A 183 9.21 -3.80 14.75
N SER A 184 8.84 -2.54 14.47
CA SER A 184 8.85 -1.44 15.45
C SER A 184 7.73 -1.49 16.50
N GLY A 185 6.83 -2.48 16.43
CA GLY A 185 5.73 -2.64 17.39
C GLY A 185 4.46 -1.82 17.08
N THR A 186 4.44 -1.06 15.98
CA THR A 186 3.24 -0.33 15.49
C THR A 186 2.51 -1.10 14.39
N PHE A 187 1.25 -0.76 14.11
CA PHE A 187 0.46 -1.36 13.05
C PHE A 187 0.51 -0.52 11.76
N ALA A 188 0.81 -1.14 10.62
CA ALA A 188 0.94 -0.46 9.34
C ALA A 188 -0.36 -0.51 8.51
N LEU A 189 -0.92 0.63 8.14
CA LEU A 189 -2.10 0.74 7.28
C LEU A 189 -1.68 0.66 5.80
N LEU A 190 -1.69 -0.56 5.23
CA LEU A 190 -1.13 -0.82 3.90
C LEU A 190 -2.12 -0.64 2.75
N ASP A 191 -3.37 -1.11 2.92
CA ASP A 191 -4.38 -1.03 1.87
C ASP A 191 -5.32 0.15 2.08
N LEU A 192 -5.04 1.22 1.34
CA LEU A 192 -5.80 2.46 1.35
C LEU A 192 -6.42 2.75 -0.01
N GLU A 193 -6.63 1.73 -0.84
CA GLU A 193 -7.13 1.93 -2.20
C GLU A 193 -8.57 2.43 -2.25
N LYS A 194 -9.41 2.04 -1.28
CA LYS A 194 -10.85 2.33 -1.31
C LYS A 194 -11.25 3.26 -0.16
N PRO A 195 -11.41 4.57 -0.40
CA PRO A 195 -11.72 5.54 0.65
C PRO A 195 -13.22 5.63 0.95
N LYS A 196 -13.53 6.27 2.07
CA LYS A 196 -14.89 6.63 2.53
C LYS A 196 -15.87 5.45 2.59
N ARG A 197 -15.35 4.26 2.96
CA ARG A 197 -16.18 3.07 3.07
C ARG A 197 -16.90 3.04 4.40
N LYS A 198 -18.15 2.56 4.39
CA LYS A 198 -18.80 2.07 5.60
C LYS A 198 -18.25 0.69 5.89
N PHE A 199 -17.69 0.52 7.08
CA PHE A 199 -17.17 -0.76 7.54
C PHE A 199 -18.20 -1.48 8.40
N ASN A 200 -18.35 -2.78 8.18
CA ASN A 200 -19.04 -3.62 9.14
C ASN A 200 -18.09 -3.87 10.32
N MET A 201 -18.27 -3.12 11.40
CA MET A 201 -17.38 -3.19 12.57
C MET A 201 -17.36 -4.59 13.23
N LYS A 202 -18.35 -5.46 12.96
CA LYS A 202 -18.37 -6.86 13.42
C LYS A 202 -17.23 -7.69 12.84
N GLU A 203 -16.73 -7.33 11.65
CA GLU A 203 -15.65 -8.06 10.98
C GLU A 203 -14.32 -7.98 11.74
N ILE A 204 -14.16 -7.03 12.67
CA ILE A 204 -12.98 -6.87 13.51
C ILE A 204 -12.95 -7.90 14.65
N GLU A 205 -14.11 -8.30 15.16
CA GLU A 205 -14.21 -9.11 16.38
C GLU A 205 -13.41 -10.43 16.34
N PRO A 206 -13.38 -11.20 15.23
CA PRO A 206 -12.65 -12.46 15.16
C PRO A 206 -11.15 -12.33 15.48
N TYR A 207 -10.56 -11.16 15.21
CA TYR A 207 -9.13 -10.90 15.43
C TYR A 207 -8.80 -10.63 16.91
N LEU A 208 -9.79 -10.24 17.72
CA LEU A 208 -9.58 -9.72 19.07
C LEU A 208 -9.71 -10.78 20.17
N SER A 209 -9.09 -10.53 21.34
CA SER A 209 -9.33 -11.31 22.55
C SER A 209 -10.79 -11.18 23.03
N LYS A 210 -11.23 -12.06 23.96
CA LYS A 210 -12.58 -11.97 24.53
C LYS A 210 -12.85 -10.59 25.15
N ASN A 211 -11.89 -10.07 25.93
CA ASN A 211 -12.01 -8.78 26.60
C ASN A 211 -12.00 -7.62 25.59
N MET A 212 -11.13 -7.68 24.58
CA MET A 212 -11.06 -6.64 23.54
C MET A 212 -12.28 -6.66 22.61
N ARG A 213 -12.93 -7.80 22.39
CA ARG A 213 -14.23 -7.85 21.70
C ARG A 213 -15.31 -7.10 22.49
N HIS A 214 -15.34 -7.28 23.81
CA HIS A 214 -16.30 -6.58 24.65
C HIS A 214 -16.07 -5.06 24.61
N TYR A 215 -14.82 -4.62 24.73
CA TYR A 215 -14.47 -3.21 24.59
C TYR A 215 -14.77 -2.65 23.19
N TRP A 216 -14.44 -3.38 22.13
CA TRP A 216 -14.76 -2.97 20.76
C TRP A 216 -16.25 -2.73 20.59
N ARG A 217 -17.08 -3.61 21.17
CA ARG A 217 -18.53 -3.47 21.12
C ARG A 217 -19.03 -2.19 21.79
N SER A 218 -18.42 -1.73 22.87
CA SER A 218 -18.87 -0.52 23.57
C SER A 218 -18.52 0.79 22.85
N ILE A 219 -17.65 0.75 21.83
CA ILE A 219 -17.26 1.95 21.07
C ILE A 219 -17.72 1.93 19.60
N ALA A 220 -18.00 0.74 19.06
CA ALA A 220 -18.28 0.53 17.64
C ALA A 220 -19.75 0.26 17.31
N TYR A 221 -20.59 0.01 18.32
CA TYR A 221 -22.05 -0.14 18.21
C TYR A 221 -22.74 0.85 19.15
#